data_AF-X0WF46-F1
#
_entry.id   AF-X0WF46-F1
#
_cell.length_a   1.000
_cell.length_b   1.000
_cell.length_c   1.000
_cell.angle_alpha   90.00
_cell.angle_beta   90.00
_cell.angle_gamma   90.00
#
_symmetry.space_group_name_H-M   'P 1'
#
loop_
_entity.id
_entity.type
_entity.pdbx_description
1 polymer ?
#
loop_
_entity_poly.entity_id
_entity_poly.type
_entity_poly.pdbx_seq_one_letter_code
_entity_poly.pdbx_strand_id
1 'polypeptide(L)'
;PKALGEIGRVGMAIDSLRDLEIAFEGIPLDRIGSGLTINAVASIMLAMYQATAEKFGYPKEKISATPQNDILKEMIGRGAWIFPVEPAVRLVGDSIEYSVRELPRCNPVSICGYHIRESGANPAQEIACAFEIAKAYIDNVTARGMNVEDFVGRFSFNLNVFGNLWEQIAKFRAARKLWAKLLKEEYGVREKKKLFLRGLFGGGGSGLTKDQPENNIMRGAFYALGAALSGAQTTALCSFD
;
A
#
# COMPACT_ATOMS: atom_id res chain seq x y z
N PRO A 1 10.53 3.75 -27.31
CA PRO A 1 9.51 3.29 -28.30
C PRO A 1 8.28 2.61 -27.67
N LYS A 2 8.45 1.60 -26.80
CA LYS A 2 7.31 0.85 -26.21
C LYS A 2 6.37 1.68 -25.30
N ALA A 3 6.86 2.77 -24.73
CA ALA A 3 6.10 3.65 -23.84
C ALA A 3 5.41 4.83 -24.56
N LEU A 4 5.48 4.90 -25.90
CA LEU A 4 4.87 6.00 -26.67
C LEU A 4 3.36 6.05 -26.41
N GLY A 5 2.84 7.23 -26.05
CA GLY A 5 1.42 7.44 -25.72
C GLY A 5 1.05 7.23 -24.24
N GLU A 6 1.96 6.69 -23.43
CA GLU A 6 1.70 6.42 -22.01
C GLU A 6 2.44 7.38 -21.05
N ILE A 7 3.42 8.13 -21.55
CA ILE A 7 4.21 9.09 -20.76
C ILE A 7 3.30 10.18 -20.20
N GLY A 8 3.24 10.30 -18.86
CA GLY A 8 2.46 11.34 -18.17
C GLY A 8 0.94 11.12 -18.16
N ARG A 9 0.43 10.02 -18.74
CA ARG A 9 -1.02 9.84 -18.95
C ARG A 9 -1.79 9.44 -17.70
N VAL A 10 -1.21 8.56 -16.87
CA VAL A 10 -1.86 7.98 -15.68
C VAL A 10 -1.14 8.36 -14.38
N GLY A 11 -0.28 9.38 -14.45
CA GLY A 11 0.54 9.84 -13.34
C GLY A 11 1.82 10.52 -13.83
N MET A 12 2.62 10.97 -12.87
CA MET A 12 3.91 11.61 -13.14
C MET A 12 4.91 10.64 -13.79
N ALA A 13 5.63 11.11 -14.80
CA ALA A 13 6.76 10.39 -15.37
C ALA A 13 8.02 10.65 -14.53
N ILE A 14 8.69 9.58 -14.09
CA ILE A 14 9.95 9.62 -13.34
C ILE A 14 10.93 8.72 -14.08
N ASP A 15 11.88 9.34 -14.77
CA ASP A 15 12.90 8.64 -15.55
C ASP A 15 14.28 8.72 -14.87
N SER A 16 14.46 9.71 -14.00
CA SER A 16 15.71 10.03 -13.32
C SER A 16 15.48 10.59 -11.91
N LEU A 17 16.57 10.70 -11.13
CA LEU A 17 16.55 11.38 -9.83
C LEU A 17 16.08 12.84 -9.96
N ARG A 18 16.41 13.51 -11.07
CA ARG A 18 16.06 14.93 -11.30
C ARG A 18 14.54 15.15 -11.31
N ASP A 19 13.78 14.17 -11.79
CA ASP A 19 12.32 14.27 -11.84
C ASP A 19 11.72 14.25 -10.43
N LEU A 20 12.27 13.43 -9.53
CA LEU A 20 11.89 13.44 -8.12
C LEU A 20 12.34 14.71 -7.40
N GLU A 21 13.52 15.25 -7.72
CA GLU A 21 13.95 16.54 -7.19
C GLU A 21 12.96 17.65 -7.52
N ILE A 22 12.50 17.71 -8.78
CA ILE A 22 11.49 18.69 -9.20
C ILE A 22 10.16 18.42 -8.49
N ALA A 23 9.72 17.17 -8.44
CA ALA A 23 8.43 16.80 -7.85
C ALA A 23 8.32 17.12 -6.35
N PHE A 24 9.43 17.02 -5.63
CA PHE A 24 9.49 17.23 -4.18
C PHE A 24 10.12 18.57 -3.77
N GLU A 25 10.45 19.45 -4.71
CA GLU A 25 11.01 20.77 -4.41
C GLU A 25 10.09 21.57 -3.48
N GLY A 26 10.64 22.06 -2.37
CA GLY A 26 9.90 22.82 -1.36
C GLY A 26 9.01 22.01 -0.41
N ILE A 27 8.92 20.68 -0.56
CA ILE A 27 8.15 19.82 0.35
C ILE A 27 9.01 19.43 1.57
N PRO A 28 8.57 19.69 2.82
CA PRO A 28 9.33 19.34 4.01
C PRO A 28 9.25 17.84 4.32
N LEU A 29 10.18 17.05 3.77
CA LEU A 29 10.17 15.57 3.82
C LEU A 29 10.41 14.97 5.22
N ASP A 30 10.87 15.75 6.19
CA ASP A 30 10.97 15.36 7.60
C ASP A 30 9.61 15.43 8.33
N ARG A 31 8.66 16.19 7.78
CA ARG A 31 7.33 16.45 8.35
C ARG A 31 6.21 15.77 7.59
N ILE A 32 6.30 15.71 6.26
CA ILE A 32 5.28 15.13 5.38
C ILE A 32 5.77 13.77 4.89
N GLY A 33 5.01 12.72 5.20
CA GLY A 33 5.29 11.37 4.69
C GLY A 33 4.73 11.17 3.28
N SER A 34 5.45 10.40 2.47
CA SER A 34 5.11 10.19 1.07
C SER A 34 4.60 8.76 0.82
N GLY A 35 3.37 8.63 0.34
CA GLY A 35 2.86 7.38 -0.23
C GLY A 35 3.29 7.28 -1.69
N LEU A 36 3.98 6.20 -2.06
CA LEU A 36 4.46 5.98 -3.42
C LEU A 36 3.68 4.79 -4.01
N THR A 37 2.69 5.05 -4.86
CA THR A 37 1.89 4.00 -5.53
C THR A 37 2.71 3.35 -6.66
N ILE A 38 3.75 2.61 -6.27
CA ILE A 38 4.73 1.98 -7.15
C ILE A 38 5.00 0.54 -6.69
N ASN A 39 5.18 -0.40 -7.62
CA ASN A 39 5.28 -1.84 -7.32
C ASN A 39 6.50 -2.50 -7.97
N ALA A 40 6.47 -2.83 -9.26
CA ALA A 40 7.55 -3.60 -9.90
C ALA A 40 8.94 -2.95 -9.82
N VAL A 41 9.01 -1.61 -9.69
CA VAL A 41 10.24 -0.83 -9.51
C VAL A 41 10.28 -0.10 -8.17
N ALA A 42 9.55 -0.60 -7.16
CA ALA A 42 9.42 0.06 -5.87
C ALA A 42 10.75 0.26 -5.14
N SER A 43 11.67 -0.70 -5.24
CA SER A 43 13.01 -0.58 -4.66
C SER A 43 13.80 0.58 -5.27
N ILE A 44 13.74 0.74 -6.60
CA ILE A 44 14.39 1.83 -7.34
C ILE A 44 13.78 3.17 -6.91
N MET A 45 12.45 3.26 -6.89
CA MET A 45 11.75 4.49 -6.52
C MET A 45 12.00 4.88 -5.06
N LEU A 46 12.06 3.92 -4.14
CA LEU A 46 12.41 4.16 -2.74
C LEU A 46 13.86 4.67 -2.60
N ALA A 47 14.80 4.09 -3.35
CA ALA A 47 16.19 4.54 -3.36
C ALA A 47 16.31 5.97 -3.92
N MET A 48 15.62 6.30 -5.01
CA MET A 48 15.62 7.66 -5.55
C MET A 48 14.93 8.66 -4.60
N TYR A 49 13.85 8.25 -3.91
CA TYR A 49 13.21 9.08 -2.89
C TYR A 49 14.16 9.39 -1.73
N GLN A 50 14.88 8.38 -1.22
CA GLN A 50 15.90 8.59 -0.19
C GLN A 50 17.01 9.52 -0.67
N ALA A 51 17.58 9.28 -1.86
CA ALA A 51 18.65 10.11 -2.40
C ALA A 51 18.22 11.57 -2.62
N THR A 52 16.96 11.79 -3.05
CA THR A 52 16.37 13.13 -3.18
C THR A 52 16.30 13.82 -1.82
N ALA A 53 15.84 13.11 -0.79
CA ALA A 53 15.72 13.67 0.55
C ALA A 53 17.09 13.99 1.18
N GLU A 54 18.07 13.11 1.01
CA GLU A 54 19.45 13.35 1.44
C GLU A 54 20.06 14.57 0.74
N LYS A 55 19.80 14.74 -0.57
CA LYS A 55 20.22 15.93 -1.33
C LYS A 55 19.57 17.22 -0.83
N PHE A 56 18.34 17.15 -0.33
CA PHE A 56 17.67 18.27 0.34
C PHE A 56 18.11 18.48 1.80
N GLY A 57 19.07 17.68 2.30
CA GLY A 57 19.62 17.81 3.65
C GLY A 57 18.80 17.10 4.73
N TYR A 58 17.85 16.24 4.35
CA TYR A 58 17.09 15.44 5.30
C TYR A 58 17.81 14.11 5.59
N PRO A 59 18.10 13.80 6.86
CA PRO A 59 18.69 12.51 7.21
C PRO A 59 17.65 11.39 7.02
N LYS A 60 18.09 10.22 6.57
CA LYS A 60 17.24 9.06 6.23
C LYS A 60 16.38 8.57 7.40
N GLU A 61 16.77 8.83 8.64
CA GLU A 61 16.01 8.46 9.84
C GLU A 61 14.76 9.34 10.04
N LYS A 62 14.74 10.53 9.44
CA LYS A 62 13.63 11.47 9.56
C LYS A 62 12.61 11.36 8.43
N ILE A 63 12.92 10.71 7.31
CA ILE A 63 12.01 10.63 6.17
C ILE A 63 11.00 9.50 6.35
N SER A 64 9.74 9.75 5.96
CA SER A 64 8.68 8.76 5.98
C SER A 64 8.26 8.43 4.55
N ALA A 65 8.33 7.16 4.18
CA ALA A 65 7.91 6.67 2.88
C ALA A 65 7.02 5.43 3.04
N THR A 66 6.09 5.23 2.10
CA THR A 66 5.31 4.01 1.99
C THR A 66 5.18 3.65 0.52
N PRO A 67 6.18 2.94 -0.06
CA PRO A 67 5.97 2.31 -1.35
C PRO A 67 4.88 1.25 -1.24
N GLN A 68 4.04 1.12 -2.26
CA GLN A 68 3.04 0.07 -2.28
C GLN A 68 3.72 -1.31 -2.28
N ASN A 69 4.71 -1.50 -3.15
CA ASN A 69 5.63 -2.65 -3.15
C ASN A 69 4.94 -4.02 -2.98
N ASP A 70 3.73 -4.14 -3.51
CA ASP A 70 2.95 -5.38 -3.45
C ASP A 70 2.87 -5.94 -4.87
N ILE A 71 3.74 -6.88 -5.19
CA ILE A 71 3.87 -7.42 -6.54
C ILE A 71 2.89 -8.56 -6.81
N LEU A 72 2.48 -9.32 -5.79
CA LEU A 72 1.54 -10.42 -5.94
C LEU A 72 0.15 -9.93 -6.35
N LYS A 73 -0.33 -8.81 -5.78
CA LYS A 73 -1.59 -8.21 -6.24
C LYS A 73 -1.53 -7.70 -7.68
N GLU A 74 -0.35 -7.35 -8.21
CA GLU A 74 -0.22 -6.98 -9.63
C GLU A 74 -0.60 -8.16 -10.51
N MET A 75 -0.14 -9.36 -10.15
CA MET A 75 -0.41 -10.60 -10.87
C MET A 75 -1.86 -11.07 -10.73
N ILE A 76 -2.50 -10.77 -9.59
CA ILE A 76 -3.89 -11.19 -9.32
C ILE A 76 -4.92 -10.22 -9.90
N GLY A 77 -4.67 -8.90 -9.90
CA GLY A 77 -5.74 -7.93 -10.18
C GLY A 77 -5.32 -6.54 -10.67
N ARG A 78 -4.10 -6.31 -11.17
CA ARG A 78 -3.76 -4.99 -11.75
C ARG A 78 -2.96 -5.00 -13.04
N GLY A 79 -2.02 -5.94 -13.22
CA GLY A 79 -1.32 -6.10 -14.50
C GLY A 79 0.07 -5.49 -14.62
N ALA A 80 0.62 -4.80 -13.59
CA ALA A 80 1.87 -4.05 -13.73
C ALA A 80 3.06 -4.72 -13.02
N TRP A 81 3.43 -5.93 -13.47
CA TRP A 81 4.66 -6.62 -13.03
C TRP A 81 5.70 -6.69 -14.16
N ILE A 82 6.98 -6.78 -13.80
CA ILE A 82 8.11 -6.85 -14.75
C ILE A 82 8.79 -8.22 -14.68
N PHE A 83 8.97 -8.76 -13.47
CA PHE A 83 9.72 -9.99 -13.23
C PHE A 83 8.78 -11.18 -12.94
N PRO A 84 9.25 -12.43 -13.12
CA PRO A 84 8.58 -13.61 -12.62
C PRO A 84 8.34 -13.57 -11.09
N VAL A 85 7.48 -14.45 -10.58
CA VAL A 85 7.01 -14.45 -9.18
C VAL A 85 8.16 -14.48 -8.18
N GLU A 86 9.06 -15.46 -8.24
CA GLU A 86 10.11 -15.60 -7.23
C GLU A 86 11.06 -14.39 -7.16
N PRO A 87 11.67 -13.90 -8.26
CA PRO A 87 12.54 -12.73 -8.21
C PRO A 87 11.79 -11.45 -7.82
N ALA A 88 10.52 -11.32 -8.20
CA ALA A 88 9.67 -10.20 -7.80
C ALA A 88 9.44 -10.18 -6.28
N VAL A 89 9.02 -11.30 -5.69
CA VAL A 89 8.83 -11.43 -4.24
C VAL A 89 10.15 -11.26 -3.49
N ARG A 90 11.27 -11.72 -4.08
CA ARG A 90 12.60 -11.51 -3.51
C ARG A 90 12.91 -10.01 -3.32
N LEU A 91 12.62 -9.17 -4.32
CA LEU A 91 12.83 -7.71 -4.24
C LEU A 91 11.96 -7.03 -3.18
N VAL A 92 10.74 -7.54 -2.94
CA VAL A 92 9.89 -7.08 -1.82
C VAL A 92 10.60 -7.35 -0.50
N GLY A 93 11.11 -8.57 -0.29
CA GLY A 93 11.88 -8.92 0.91
C GLY A 93 13.15 -8.09 1.08
N ASP A 94 13.90 -7.84 0.01
CA ASP A 94 15.10 -6.98 0.03
C ASP A 94 14.75 -5.56 0.50
N SER A 95 13.61 -5.02 0.05
CA SER A 95 13.12 -3.69 0.43
C SER A 95 12.65 -3.63 1.89
N ILE A 96 12.06 -4.71 2.40
CA ILE A 96 11.67 -4.85 3.81
C ILE A 96 12.92 -4.87 4.70
N GLU A 97 13.88 -5.74 4.39
CA GLU A 97 15.16 -5.84 5.10
C GLU A 97 15.89 -4.51 5.18
N TYR A 98 16.06 -3.85 4.02
CA TYR A 98 16.72 -2.56 3.93
C TYR A 98 15.99 -1.51 4.77
N SER A 99 14.66 -1.43 4.64
CA SER A 99 13.88 -0.43 5.37
C SER A 99 13.96 -0.64 6.88
N VAL A 100 13.97 -1.89 7.36
CA VAL A 100 14.10 -2.19 8.79
C VAL A 100 15.39 -1.62 9.37
N ARG A 101 16.50 -1.77 8.64
CA ARG A 101 17.85 -1.37 9.07
C ARG A 101 18.13 0.12 8.85
N GLU A 102 17.76 0.65 7.69
CA GLU A 102 18.25 1.96 7.22
C GLU A 102 17.17 3.05 7.20
N LEU A 103 15.88 2.68 7.12
CA LEU A 103 14.76 3.61 7.02
C LEU A 103 13.72 3.36 8.13
N PRO A 104 13.99 3.74 9.38
CA PRO A 104 13.18 3.38 10.55
C PRO A 104 11.72 3.87 10.47
N ARG A 105 11.45 4.93 9.70
CA ARG A 105 10.12 5.51 9.48
C ARG A 105 9.43 5.04 8.18
N CYS A 106 10.05 4.12 7.43
CA CYS A 106 9.46 3.54 6.22
C CYS A 106 8.47 2.41 6.56
N ASN A 107 7.31 2.42 5.91
CA ASN A 107 6.44 1.23 5.81
C ASN A 107 6.75 0.55 4.47
N PRO A 108 7.58 -0.51 4.44
CA PRO A 108 8.21 -1.02 3.22
C PRO A 108 7.25 -1.71 2.23
N VAL A 109 6.02 -1.98 2.66
CA VAL A 109 4.98 -2.58 1.84
C VAL A 109 3.60 -2.08 2.29
N SER A 110 2.74 -1.85 1.30
CA SER A 110 1.31 -1.61 1.47
C SER A 110 0.53 -2.72 0.77
N ILE A 111 0.17 -3.73 1.54
CA ILE A 111 -0.56 -4.92 1.07
C ILE A 111 -1.93 -4.50 0.59
N CYS A 112 -2.23 -4.81 -0.67
CA CYS A 112 -3.29 -4.13 -1.39
C CYS A 112 -4.40 -5.07 -1.84
N GLY A 113 -5.48 -5.10 -1.04
CA GLY A 113 -6.75 -5.69 -1.44
C GLY A 113 -7.53 -4.80 -2.42
N TYR A 114 -7.23 -3.49 -2.45
CA TYR A 114 -7.95 -2.51 -3.27
C TYR A 114 -8.15 -2.93 -4.73
N HIS A 115 -7.06 -3.23 -5.43
CA HIS A 115 -7.12 -3.55 -6.87
C HIS A 115 -7.77 -4.91 -7.15
N ILE A 116 -7.61 -5.86 -6.24
CA ILE A 116 -8.25 -7.18 -6.33
C ILE A 116 -9.77 -7.02 -6.23
N ARG A 117 -10.22 -6.16 -5.32
CA ARG A 117 -11.63 -5.76 -5.18
C ARG A 117 -12.15 -5.00 -6.40
N GLU A 118 -11.40 -4.03 -6.91
CA GLU A 118 -11.78 -3.31 -8.15
C GLU A 118 -11.86 -4.26 -9.37
N SER A 119 -11.12 -5.37 -9.35
CA SER A 119 -11.16 -6.43 -10.38
C SER A 119 -12.29 -7.44 -10.21
N GLY A 120 -13.22 -7.21 -9.26
CA GLY A 120 -14.44 -8.01 -9.11
C GLY A 120 -14.46 -8.97 -7.91
N ALA A 121 -13.44 -8.98 -7.06
CA ALA A 121 -13.47 -9.78 -5.84
C ALA A 121 -14.55 -9.29 -4.87
N ASN A 122 -15.20 -10.21 -4.15
CA ASN A 122 -16.12 -9.86 -3.07
C ASN A 122 -15.36 -9.37 -1.80
N PRO A 123 -16.03 -8.78 -0.78
CA PRO A 123 -15.35 -8.22 0.39
C PRO A 123 -14.55 -9.26 1.20
N ALA A 124 -14.99 -10.52 1.22
CA ALA A 124 -14.27 -11.60 1.90
C ALA A 124 -13.02 -12.02 1.11
N GLN A 125 -13.11 -12.13 -0.22
CA GLN A 125 -11.99 -12.43 -1.10
C GLN A 125 -10.92 -11.34 -1.04
N GLU A 126 -11.32 -10.07 -0.97
CA GLU A 126 -10.39 -8.95 -0.78
C GLU A 126 -9.49 -9.15 0.44
N ILE A 127 -10.09 -9.44 1.61
CA ILE A 127 -9.35 -9.64 2.86
C ILE A 127 -8.55 -10.93 2.83
N ALA A 128 -9.12 -12.02 2.31
CA ALA A 128 -8.43 -13.30 2.23
C ALA A 128 -7.18 -13.20 1.35
N CYS A 129 -7.30 -12.65 0.14
CA CYS A 129 -6.15 -12.46 -0.75
C CYS A 129 -5.11 -11.53 -0.15
N ALA A 130 -5.52 -10.42 0.48
CA ALA A 130 -4.58 -9.52 1.16
C ALA A 130 -3.80 -10.26 2.27
N PHE A 131 -4.44 -11.12 3.05
CA PHE A 131 -3.75 -11.86 4.11
C PHE A 131 -2.81 -12.94 3.56
N GLU A 132 -3.21 -13.66 2.52
CA GLU A 132 -2.33 -14.65 1.89
C GLU A 132 -1.11 -13.99 1.22
N ILE A 133 -1.28 -12.81 0.62
CA ILE A 133 -0.16 -11.99 0.13
C ILE A 133 0.76 -11.59 1.29
N ALA A 134 0.19 -11.12 2.41
CA ALA A 134 0.96 -10.74 3.57
C ALA A 134 1.77 -11.91 4.14
N LYS A 135 1.17 -13.10 4.21
CA LYS A 135 1.82 -14.35 4.61
C LYS A 135 3.00 -14.68 3.71
N ALA A 136 2.80 -14.63 2.39
CA ALA A 136 3.88 -14.88 1.43
C ALA A 136 5.08 -13.93 1.64
N TYR A 137 4.84 -12.66 1.95
CA TYR A 137 5.93 -11.72 2.28
C TYR A 137 6.57 -11.98 3.65
N ILE A 138 5.77 -12.31 4.68
CA ILE A 138 6.31 -12.69 6.00
C ILE A 138 7.19 -13.93 5.88
N ASP A 139 6.72 -14.97 5.21
CA ASP A 139 7.43 -16.22 5.02
C ASP A 139 8.73 -15.99 4.23
N ASN A 140 8.67 -15.17 3.18
CA ASN A 140 9.85 -14.83 2.38
C ASN A 140 10.95 -14.14 3.21
N VAL A 141 10.58 -13.22 4.11
CA VAL A 141 11.55 -12.48 4.94
C VAL A 141 12.01 -13.33 6.14
N THR A 142 11.11 -14.11 6.73
CA THR A 142 11.43 -15.01 7.86
C THR A 142 12.37 -16.13 7.44
N ALA A 143 12.22 -16.68 6.22
CA ALA A 143 13.12 -17.68 5.65
C ALA A 143 14.58 -17.20 5.50
N ARG A 144 14.82 -15.88 5.59
CA ARG A 144 16.14 -15.25 5.55
C ARG A 144 16.73 -15.01 6.95
N GLY A 145 16.04 -15.45 8.00
CA GLY A 145 16.50 -15.38 9.39
C GLY A 145 16.08 -14.12 10.15
N MET A 146 15.22 -13.26 9.60
CA MET A 146 14.66 -12.14 10.35
C MET A 146 13.54 -12.59 11.27
N ASN A 147 13.46 -12.00 12.47
CA ASN A 147 12.32 -12.20 13.34
C ASN A 147 11.11 -11.43 12.78
N VAL A 148 9.95 -12.10 12.68
CA VAL A 148 8.70 -11.49 12.20
C VAL A 148 8.35 -10.19 12.93
N GLU A 149 8.63 -10.12 14.23
CA GLU A 149 8.36 -8.94 15.04
C GLU A 149 9.23 -7.73 14.65
N ASP A 150 10.36 -7.90 13.96
CA ASP A 150 11.22 -6.78 13.59
C ASP A 150 10.62 -5.95 12.44
N PHE A 151 9.74 -6.56 11.63
CA PHE A 151 9.24 -5.94 10.40
C PHE A 151 7.73 -5.92 10.24
N VAL A 152 6.98 -6.90 10.78
CA VAL A 152 5.53 -7.02 10.51
C VAL A 152 4.74 -5.80 11.00
N GLY A 153 5.20 -5.16 12.08
CA GLY A 153 4.61 -3.94 12.59
C GLY A 153 4.68 -2.77 11.59
N ARG A 154 5.56 -2.83 10.58
CA ARG A 154 5.71 -1.82 9.52
C ARG A 154 4.88 -2.11 8.28
N PHE A 155 4.16 -3.23 8.24
CA PHE A 155 3.23 -3.50 7.14
C PHE A 155 2.05 -2.53 7.23
N SER A 156 1.66 -2.01 6.08
CA SER A 156 0.43 -1.24 5.92
C SER A 156 -0.52 -1.96 4.96
N PHE A 157 -1.78 -1.59 4.98
CA PHE A 157 -2.80 -2.15 4.09
C PHE A 157 -3.45 -1.05 3.25
N ASN A 158 -3.79 -1.37 2.01
CA ASN A 158 -4.61 -0.54 1.14
C ASN A 158 -5.84 -1.34 0.71
N LEU A 159 -6.98 -0.99 1.30
CA LEU A 159 -8.22 -1.74 1.18
C LEU A 159 -9.34 -0.85 0.63
N ASN A 160 -10.24 -1.48 -0.11
CA ASN A 160 -11.28 -0.81 -0.86
C ASN A 160 -12.49 -0.44 0.01
N VAL A 161 -13.15 0.67 -0.30
CA VAL A 161 -14.46 0.99 0.31
C VAL A 161 -15.48 1.28 -0.78
N PHE A 162 -16.26 0.27 -1.19
CA PHE A 162 -17.47 0.48 -1.98
C PHE A 162 -18.52 -0.60 -1.73
N GLY A 163 -19.78 -0.28 -2.02
CA GLY A 163 -20.91 -1.21 -1.93
C GLY A 163 -21.71 -1.04 -0.64
N ASN A 164 -22.15 -2.15 -0.06
CA ASN A 164 -23.01 -2.11 1.14
C ASN A 164 -22.26 -1.52 2.35
N LEU A 165 -22.76 -0.43 2.91
CA LEU A 165 -22.15 0.30 4.03
C LEU A 165 -21.85 -0.60 5.23
N TRP A 166 -22.82 -1.42 5.64
CA TRP A 166 -22.70 -2.27 6.83
C TRP A 166 -21.73 -3.42 6.62
N GLU A 167 -21.72 -3.99 5.41
CA GLU A 167 -20.75 -5.01 5.03
C GLU A 167 -19.32 -4.45 5.05
N GLN A 168 -19.09 -3.23 4.55
CA GLN A 168 -17.77 -2.59 4.63
C GLN A 168 -17.32 -2.38 6.07
N ILE A 169 -18.21 -1.88 6.95
CA ILE A 169 -17.91 -1.71 8.38
C ILE A 169 -17.58 -3.06 9.03
N ALA A 170 -18.37 -4.10 8.74
CA ALA A 170 -18.13 -5.45 9.24
C ALA A 170 -16.79 -6.03 8.74
N LYS A 171 -16.49 -5.88 7.44
CA LYS A 171 -15.25 -6.34 6.79
C LYS A 171 -14.03 -5.84 7.56
N PHE A 172 -13.90 -4.53 7.77
CA PHE A 172 -12.70 -3.96 8.39
C PHE A 172 -12.56 -4.31 9.87
N ARG A 173 -13.69 -4.39 10.60
CA ARG A 173 -13.69 -4.82 12.01
C ARG A 173 -13.27 -6.29 12.12
N ALA A 174 -13.78 -7.15 11.24
CA ALA A 174 -13.41 -8.55 11.16
C ALA A 174 -11.94 -8.72 10.77
N ALA A 175 -11.48 -8.00 9.73
CA ALA A 175 -10.11 -8.04 9.23
C ALA A 175 -9.09 -7.75 10.35
N ARG A 176 -9.29 -6.69 11.16
CA ARG A 176 -8.39 -6.41 12.30
C ARG A 176 -8.30 -7.56 13.31
N LYS A 177 -9.44 -8.20 13.63
CA LYS A 177 -9.48 -9.34 14.56
C LYS A 177 -8.78 -10.56 13.97
N LEU A 178 -9.04 -10.85 12.70
CA LEU A 178 -8.45 -11.98 11.98
C LEU A 178 -6.94 -11.80 11.79
N TRP A 179 -6.48 -10.61 11.41
CA TRP A 179 -5.06 -10.29 11.29
C TRP A 179 -4.31 -10.49 12.60
N ALA A 180 -4.83 -9.93 13.70
CA ALA A 180 -4.22 -10.09 15.01
C ALA A 180 -4.22 -11.56 15.49
N LYS A 181 -5.23 -12.34 15.12
CA LYS A 181 -5.30 -13.78 15.41
C LYS A 181 -4.25 -14.55 14.60
N LEU A 182 -4.20 -14.33 13.28
CA LEU A 182 -3.25 -14.92 12.34
C LEU A 182 -1.80 -14.68 12.80
N LEU A 183 -1.44 -13.44 13.10
CA LEU A 183 -0.08 -13.13 13.56
C LEU A 183 0.29 -13.80 14.90
N LYS A 184 -0.66 -13.96 15.81
CA LYS A 184 -0.43 -14.65 17.09
C LYS A 184 -0.28 -16.15 16.92
N GLU A 185 -1.19 -16.75 16.18
CA GLU A 185 -1.33 -18.22 16.11
C GLU A 185 -0.36 -18.84 15.12
N GLU A 186 -0.13 -18.21 13.96
CA GLU A 186 0.74 -18.75 12.91
C GLU A 186 2.19 -18.24 13.03
N TYR A 187 2.38 -17.01 13.51
CA TYR A 187 3.70 -16.36 13.54
C TYR A 187 4.22 -16.04 14.96
N GLY A 188 3.44 -16.33 16.00
CA GLY A 188 3.88 -16.15 17.39
C GLY A 188 4.13 -14.70 17.82
N VAL A 189 3.59 -13.70 17.10
CA VAL A 189 3.73 -12.27 17.44
C VAL A 189 3.03 -11.98 18.77
N ARG A 190 3.75 -11.40 19.72
CA ARG A 190 3.26 -11.11 21.09
C ARG A 190 3.07 -9.63 21.33
N GLU A 191 3.90 -8.77 20.73
CA GLU A 191 3.82 -7.34 20.98
C GLU A 191 2.52 -6.74 20.43
N LYS A 192 1.68 -6.17 21.32
CA LYS A 192 0.35 -5.67 20.97
C LYS A 192 0.34 -4.69 19.79
N LYS A 193 1.34 -3.80 19.71
CA LYS A 193 1.43 -2.78 18.65
C LYS A 193 1.74 -3.38 17.27
N LYS A 194 2.43 -4.53 17.22
CA LYS A 194 2.80 -5.24 15.99
C LYS A 194 1.66 -6.05 15.40
N LEU A 195 0.56 -6.19 16.14
CA LEU A 195 -0.67 -6.88 15.70
C LEU A 195 -1.67 -5.96 14.98
N PHE A 196 -1.37 -4.67 14.86
CA PHE A 196 -2.32 -3.72 14.29
C PHE A 196 -2.36 -3.85 12.76
N LEU A 197 -3.54 -4.09 12.21
CA LEU A 197 -3.82 -3.84 10.79
C LEU A 197 -4.08 -2.34 10.64
N ARG A 198 -3.14 -1.65 9.99
CA ARG A 198 -3.16 -0.19 9.78
C ARG A 198 -3.09 0.11 8.30
N GLY A 199 -3.72 1.18 7.85
CA GLY A 199 -3.55 1.60 6.47
C GLY A 199 -4.59 2.57 5.93
N LEU A 200 -4.65 2.61 4.60
CA LEU A 200 -5.58 3.41 3.83
C LEU A 200 -6.80 2.57 3.48
N PHE A 201 -7.98 3.00 3.92
CA PHE A 201 -9.25 2.42 3.48
C PHE A 201 -10.00 3.48 2.66
N GLY A 202 -10.18 3.23 1.36
CA GLY A 202 -10.80 4.20 0.47
C GLY A 202 -10.84 3.77 -0.99
N GLY A 203 -10.92 4.77 -1.88
CA GLY A 203 -11.14 4.61 -3.31
C GLY A 203 -12.59 4.18 -3.59
N GLY A 204 -12.75 3.11 -4.38
CA GLY A 204 -14.05 2.56 -4.74
C GLY A 204 -14.52 3.04 -6.10
N GLY A 205 -13.59 3.19 -7.06
CA GLY A 205 -13.87 3.72 -8.39
C GLY A 205 -14.91 2.89 -9.14
N SER A 206 -14.86 1.56 -9.02
CA SER A 206 -15.85 0.64 -9.60
C SER A 206 -17.28 0.88 -9.11
N GLY A 207 -17.47 1.59 -7.99
CA GLY A 207 -18.79 1.95 -7.48
C GLY A 207 -19.35 3.26 -8.04
N LEU A 208 -18.58 4.00 -8.83
CA LEU A 208 -18.95 5.30 -9.40
C LEU A 208 -19.53 5.16 -10.81
N THR A 209 -20.30 6.16 -11.24
CA THR A 209 -20.95 6.16 -12.55
C THR A 209 -20.52 7.36 -13.39
N LYS A 210 -20.26 7.11 -14.67
CA LYS A 210 -20.06 8.19 -15.67
C LYS A 210 -21.36 8.96 -15.90
N ASP A 211 -22.48 8.26 -15.94
CA ASP A 211 -23.79 8.89 -16.07
C ASP A 211 -24.20 9.54 -14.75
N GLN A 212 -24.67 10.78 -14.84
CA GLN A 212 -25.04 11.61 -13.68
C GLN A 212 -23.93 11.64 -12.61
N PRO A 213 -22.73 12.10 -12.96
CA PRO A 213 -21.53 11.98 -12.12
C PRO A 213 -21.67 12.73 -10.78
N GLU A 214 -22.54 13.73 -10.67
CA GLU A 214 -22.82 14.43 -9.40
C GLU A 214 -23.39 13.48 -8.33
N ASN A 215 -24.04 12.37 -8.73
CA ASN A 215 -24.46 11.34 -7.79
C ASN A 215 -23.27 10.67 -7.07
N ASN A 216 -22.07 10.70 -7.68
CA ASN A 216 -20.84 10.17 -7.08
C ASN A 216 -20.42 10.96 -5.84
N ILE A 217 -20.83 12.23 -5.69
CA ILE A 217 -20.60 13.01 -4.46
C ILE A 217 -21.26 12.28 -3.27
N MET A 218 -22.51 11.86 -3.44
CA MET A 218 -23.23 11.12 -2.40
C MET A 218 -22.66 9.72 -2.20
N ARG A 219 -22.28 9.02 -3.27
CA ARG A 219 -21.60 7.71 -3.16
C ARG A 219 -20.31 7.82 -2.36
N GLY A 220 -19.47 8.80 -2.70
CA GLY A 220 -18.23 9.12 -2.00
C GLY A 220 -18.45 9.49 -0.54
N ALA A 221 -19.52 10.24 -0.21
CA ALA A 221 -19.89 10.54 1.17
C ALA A 221 -20.19 9.27 1.99
N PHE A 222 -20.89 8.29 1.41
CA PHE A 222 -21.11 7.00 2.07
C PHE A 222 -19.83 6.17 2.21
N TYR A 223 -18.91 6.24 1.23
CA TYR A 223 -17.61 5.57 1.34
C TYR A 223 -16.78 6.19 2.47
N ALA A 224 -16.76 7.52 2.57
CA ALA A 224 -16.12 8.25 3.65
C ALA A 224 -16.71 7.87 5.02
N LEU A 225 -18.04 7.80 5.12
CA LEU A 225 -18.73 7.37 6.34
C LEU A 225 -18.36 5.93 6.71
N GLY A 226 -18.33 5.01 5.75
CA GLY A 226 -17.90 3.63 5.95
C GLY A 226 -16.45 3.52 6.44
N ALA A 227 -15.53 4.28 5.86
CA ALA A 227 -14.13 4.35 6.29
C ALA A 227 -14.01 4.91 7.72
N ALA A 228 -14.74 5.96 8.05
CA ALA A 228 -14.73 6.58 9.38
C ALA A 228 -15.30 5.64 10.46
N LEU A 229 -16.50 5.09 10.24
CA LEU A 229 -17.15 4.16 11.19
C LEU A 229 -16.39 2.85 11.36
N SER A 230 -15.58 2.48 10.36
CA SER A 230 -14.71 1.31 10.43
C SER A 230 -13.36 1.58 11.06
N GLY A 231 -12.99 2.82 11.39
CA GLY A 231 -11.73 3.17 12.03
C GLY A 231 -10.51 3.09 11.11
N ALA A 232 -10.65 3.56 9.87
CA ALA A 232 -9.52 3.78 8.95
C ALA A 232 -8.50 4.77 9.55
N GLN A 233 -7.20 4.55 9.31
CA GLN A 233 -6.15 5.51 9.71
C GLN A 233 -6.03 6.64 8.70
N THR A 234 -6.16 6.30 7.42
CA THR A 234 -6.18 7.22 6.31
C THR A 234 -7.32 6.82 5.38
N THR A 235 -7.94 7.81 4.74
CA THR A 235 -8.91 7.57 3.67
C THR A 235 -8.58 8.45 2.47
N ALA A 236 -8.90 7.95 1.29
CA ALA A 236 -8.86 8.69 0.04
C ALA A 236 -10.19 8.48 -0.66
N LEU A 237 -10.77 9.56 -1.17
CA LEU A 237 -12.01 9.54 -1.91
C LEU A 237 -11.70 9.88 -3.35
N CYS A 238 -12.32 9.16 -4.28
CA CYS A 238 -12.33 9.57 -5.67
C CYS A 238 -13.08 10.89 -5.81
N SER A 239 -12.71 11.68 -6.81
CA SER A 239 -13.54 12.80 -7.27
C SER A 239 -14.85 12.29 -7.88
N PHE A 240 -15.78 13.20 -8.14
CA PHE A 240 -17.09 12.82 -8.69
C PHE A 240 -17.03 12.49 -10.19
N ASP A 241 -15.98 12.95 -10.88
CA ASP A 241 -15.77 12.90 -12.33
C ASP A 241 -14.88 11.74 -12.81
#